data_AF-A0A6I2STZ4-F1
#
_entry.id   AF-A0A6I2STZ4-F1
#
_cell.length_a   1.000
_cell.length_b   1.000
_cell.length_c   1.000
_cell.angle_alpha   90.00
_cell.angle_beta   90.00
_cell.angle_gamma   90.00
#
_symmetry.space_group_name_H-M   'P 1'
#
loop_
_entity.id
_entity.type
_entity.pdbx_description
1 polymer ?
#
loop_
_entity_poly.entity_id
_entity_poly.type
_entity_poly.pdbx_seq_one_letter_code
_entity_poly.pdbx_strand_id
1 'polypeptide(L)'
;MQDSLVLRNIYLISSGLGILWWFAWMIFRFKYIFDEPLLTVLTLLPVFILLFVSKWSSRRATQIEIKTLRSNAENDTRPALIMLRPFKDEGLSFPISTMTGKGGKYRRASFISDIADVAKQCGFPLLVIGRPMAKPDLEELTRAVYFQAKDDSWVFAFRRAALASRAIILIPSDSTGVAEEMLHLSINELTSKTIVFMPPTPVETRVEKCLGPNFDPERVKDEWNKVRDHWKRQGFNLPLYCKDGMLYIPNNDFSCRCEMPLAGTYSLAGEFLANLLHPSISHLLTKIYGDCMPISCLLSEISTYEDSKQEKGARFEWR
;
A
#
# COMPACT_ATOMS: atom_id res chain seq x y z
N MET A 1 10.12 -18.48 -14.29
CA MET A 1 10.75 -17.65 -13.24
C MET A 1 10.22 -17.97 -11.83
N GLN A 2 8.96 -18.46 -11.67
CA GLN A 2 8.44 -18.95 -10.39
C GLN A 2 9.14 -20.22 -9.88
N ASP A 3 9.52 -21.16 -10.75
CA ASP A 3 10.12 -22.43 -10.35
C ASP A 3 11.51 -22.28 -9.69
N SER A 4 12.26 -21.23 -10.06
CA SER A 4 13.57 -20.96 -9.44
C SER A 4 13.46 -20.44 -8.01
N LEU A 5 12.34 -19.83 -7.62
CA LEU A 5 12.12 -19.34 -6.24
C LEU A 5 11.74 -20.48 -5.31
N VAL A 6 10.92 -21.42 -5.78
CA VAL A 6 10.49 -22.60 -5.01
C VAL A 6 11.69 -23.51 -4.71
N LEU A 7 12.52 -23.81 -5.73
CA LEU A 7 13.74 -24.61 -5.55
C LEU A 7 14.75 -23.95 -4.61
N ARG A 8 14.88 -22.61 -4.65
CA ARG A 8 15.77 -21.88 -3.75
C ARG A 8 15.30 -21.94 -2.29
N ASN A 9 13.99 -21.86 -2.06
CA ASN A 9 13.41 -22.00 -0.72
C ASN A 9 13.56 -23.42 -0.16
N ILE A 10 13.36 -24.46 -0.98
CA ILE A 10 13.55 -25.85 -0.55
C ILE A 10 15.02 -26.10 -0.15
N TYR A 11 15.97 -25.56 -0.91
CA TYR A 11 17.40 -25.69 -0.61
C TYR A 11 17.82 -24.94 0.67
N LEU A 12 17.20 -23.78 0.93
CA LEU A 12 17.39 -23.02 2.18
C LEU A 12 16.80 -23.75 3.40
N ILE A 13 15.67 -24.43 3.25
CA ILE A 13 15.04 -25.22 4.32
C ILE A 13 15.87 -26.49 4.60
N SER A 14 16.32 -27.21 3.57
CA SER A 14 17.10 -28.44 3.75
C SER A 14 18.48 -28.16 4.36
N SER A 15 19.15 -27.08 3.94
CA SER A 15 20.41 -26.63 4.56
C SER A 15 20.19 -26.12 5.99
N GLY A 16 19.09 -25.43 6.27
CA GLY A 16 18.71 -25.00 7.63
C GLY A 16 18.52 -26.17 8.60
N LEU A 17 17.84 -27.24 8.16
CA LEU A 17 17.62 -28.46 8.97
C LEU A 17 18.93 -29.20 9.26
N GLY A 18 19.82 -29.31 8.27
CA GLY A 18 21.14 -29.91 8.47
C GLY A 18 22.00 -29.15 9.49
N ILE A 19 21.98 -27.81 9.43
CA ILE A 19 22.68 -26.95 10.39
C ILE A 19 22.09 -27.11 11.80
N LEU A 20 20.76 -27.09 11.94
CA LEU A 20 20.08 -27.29 13.24
C LEU A 20 20.41 -28.65 13.85
N TRP A 21 20.44 -29.71 13.04
CA TRP A 21 20.76 -31.05 13.51
C TRP A 21 22.23 -31.17 13.95
N TRP A 22 23.14 -30.56 13.20
CA TRP A 22 24.55 -30.48 13.58
C TRP A 22 24.75 -29.73 14.90
N PHE A 23 24.09 -28.58 15.09
CA PHE A 23 24.13 -27.84 16.36
C PHE A 23 23.55 -28.64 17.53
N ALA A 24 22.40 -29.31 17.34
CA ALA A 24 21.79 -30.14 18.38
C ALA A 24 22.69 -31.30 18.80
N TRP A 25 23.33 -31.97 17.83
CA TRP A 25 24.32 -33.02 18.08
C TRP A 25 25.54 -32.50 18.85
N MET A 26 26.01 -31.29 18.49
CA MET A 26 27.13 -30.65 19.17
C MET A 26 26.78 -30.29 20.62
N ILE A 27 25.60 -29.71 20.87
CA ILE A 27 25.11 -29.39 22.23
C ILE A 27 25.01 -30.67 23.09
N PHE A 28 24.51 -31.77 22.52
CA PHE A 28 24.40 -33.04 23.21
C PHE A 28 25.78 -33.60 23.63
N ARG A 29 26.79 -33.50 22.76
CA ARG A 29 28.17 -33.91 23.06
C ARG A 29 28.84 -33.08 24.14
N PHE A 30 28.52 -31.78 24.21
CA PHE A 30 29.17 -30.85 25.14
C PHE A 30 28.48 -30.72 26.51
N LYS A 31 27.28 -31.30 26.68
CA LYS A 31 26.52 -31.26 27.93
C LYS A 31 27.29 -31.80 29.15
N TYR A 32 28.26 -32.69 28.95
CA TYR A 32 29.06 -33.30 30.02
C TYR A 32 30.36 -32.57 30.34
N ILE A 33 30.73 -31.55 29.56
CA ILE A 33 32.05 -30.90 29.63
C ILE A 33 31.96 -29.48 30.20
N PHE A 34 30.81 -28.82 30.08
CA PHE A 34 30.64 -27.40 30.41
C PHE A 34 29.59 -27.15 31.51
N ASP A 35 29.84 -26.13 32.32
CA ASP A 35 28.87 -25.60 33.30
C ASP A 35 27.58 -25.13 32.59
N GLU A 36 26.43 -25.32 33.26
CA GLU A 36 25.09 -24.96 32.75
C GLU A 36 24.94 -23.55 32.13
N PRO A 37 25.51 -22.45 32.67
CA PRO A 37 25.40 -21.15 32.04
C PRO A 37 26.10 -21.07 30.66
N LEU A 38 27.20 -21.79 30.49
CA LEU A 38 27.98 -21.78 29.24
C LEU A 38 27.23 -22.54 28.14
N LEU A 39 26.58 -23.65 28.50
CA LEU A 39 25.70 -24.40 27.61
C LEU A 39 24.49 -23.55 27.16
N THR A 40 23.94 -22.72 28.05
CA THR A 40 22.82 -21.82 27.72
C THR A 40 23.22 -20.76 26.69
N VAL A 41 24.40 -20.13 26.84
CA VAL A 41 24.90 -19.16 25.86
C VAL A 41 25.17 -19.82 24.51
N LEU A 42 25.81 -21.00 24.52
CA LEU A 42 26.10 -21.79 23.32
C LEU A 42 24.83 -22.23 22.56
N THR A 43 23.73 -22.47 23.26
CA THR A 43 22.45 -22.85 22.62
C THR A 43 21.68 -21.65 22.10
N LEU A 44 21.69 -20.51 22.79
CA LEU A 44 20.93 -19.31 22.38
C LEU A 44 21.63 -18.51 21.28
N LEU A 45 22.97 -18.49 21.24
CA LEU A 45 23.73 -17.72 20.27
C LEU A 45 23.41 -18.09 18.80
N PRO A 46 23.37 -19.38 18.39
CA PRO A 46 22.99 -19.77 17.03
C PRO A 46 21.56 -19.36 16.67
N VAL A 47 20.62 -19.45 17.61
CA VAL A 47 19.23 -19.01 17.42
C VAL A 47 19.19 -17.50 17.17
N PHE A 48 19.92 -16.72 17.97
CA PHE A 48 20.01 -15.27 17.78
C PHE A 48 20.64 -14.90 16.45
N ILE A 49 21.74 -15.58 16.05
CA ILE A 49 22.38 -15.40 14.74
C ILE A 49 21.41 -15.73 13.62
N LEU A 50 20.67 -16.84 13.72
CA LEU A 50 19.70 -17.25 12.70
C LEU A 50 18.55 -16.25 12.57
N LEU A 51 18.02 -15.74 13.68
CA LEU A 51 17.00 -14.67 13.68
C LEU A 51 17.54 -13.37 13.08
N PHE A 52 18.80 -13.00 13.41
CA PHE A 52 19.44 -11.81 12.88
C PHE A 52 19.69 -11.92 11.37
N VAL A 53 20.28 -13.03 10.92
CA VAL A 53 20.55 -13.32 9.50
C VAL A 53 19.25 -13.40 8.71
N SER A 54 18.22 -14.06 9.24
CA SER A 54 16.89 -14.11 8.63
C SER A 54 16.34 -12.70 8.43
N LYS A 55 16.28 -11.89 9.49
CA LYS A 55 15.78 -10.50 9.43
C LYS A 55 16.61 -9.61 8.49
N TRP A 56 17.93 -9.78 8.48
CA TRP A 56 18.82 -9.04 7.60
C TRP A 56 18.66 -9.43 6.13
N SER A 57 18.54 -10.74 5.85
CA SER A 57 18.32 -11.27 4.52
C SER A 57 16.99 -10.81 3.93
N SER A 58 15.91 -10.82 4.72
CA SER A 58 14.60 -10.30 4.30
C SER A 58 14.69 -8.81 3.95
N ARG A 59 15.34 -7.99 4.78
CA ARG A 59 15.54 -6.57 4.50
C ARG A 59 16.30 -6.32 3.20
N ARG A 60 17.36 -7.09 2.92
CA ARG A 60 18.12 -6.99 1.68
C ARG A 60 17.31 -7.43 0.47
N ALA A 61 16.56 -8.53 0.57
CA ALA A 61 15.68 -8.99 -0.50
C ALA A 61 14.67 -7.90 -0.88
N THR A 62 13.99 -7.32 0.11
CA THR A 62 13.06 -6.20 -0.10
C THR A 62 13.73 -5.00 -0.76
N GLN A 63 14.95 -4.62 -0.34
CA GLN A 63 15.66 -3.49 -0.96
C GLN A 63 16.04 -3.75 -2.42
N ILE A 64 16.46 -4.97 -2.75
CA ILE A 64 16.76 -5.36 -4.14
C ILE A 64 15.48 -5.28 -4.98
N GLU A 65 14.38 -5.82 -4.46
CA GLU A 65 13.11 -5.86 -5.17
C GLU A 65 12.53 -4.46 -5.41
N ILE A 66 12.57 -3.58 -4.41
CA ILE A 66 12.20 -2.16 -4.56
C ILE A 66 13.06 -1.48 -5.64
N LYS A 67 14.39 -1.73 -5.64
CA LYS A 67 15.28 -1.16 -6.66
C LYS A 67 14.94 -1.67 -8.06
N THR A 68 14.66 -2.97 -8.19
CA THR A 68 14.25 -3.57 -9.46
C THR A 68 12.93 -2.97 -9.96
N LEU A 69 11.95 -2.77 -9.07
CA LEU A 69 10.66 -2.17 -9.45
C LEU A 69 10.80 -0.72 -9.87
N ARG A 70 11.62 0.05 -9.16
CA ARG A 70 11.93 1.42 -9.54
C ARG A 70 12.62 1.48 -10.91
N SER A 71 13.62 0.63 -11.13
CA SER A 71 14.30 0.56 -12.43
C SER A 71 13.35 0.13 -13.55
N ASN A 72 12.43 -0.80 -13.29
CA ASN A 72 11.40 -1.20 -14.24
C ASN A 72 10.45 -0.02 -14.55
N ALA A 73 10.04 0.74 -13.52
CA ALA A 73 9.19 1.91 -13.68
C ALA A 73 9.87 3.04 -14.46
N GLU A 74 11.17 3.26 -14.24
CA GLU A 74 11.98 4.23 -15.00
C GLU A 74 12.08 3.88 -16.49
N ASN A 75 11.89 2.60 -16.85
CA ASN A 75 11.87 2.13 -18.23
C ASN A 75 10.45 1.88 -18.76
N ASP A 76 9.41 2.04 -17.95
CA ASP A 76 8.03 1.79 -18.35
C ASP A 76 7.49 2.98 -19.15
N THR A 77 7.09 2.74 -20.38
CA THR A 77 6.56 3.76 -21.30
C THR A 77 5.06 3.96 -21.15
N ARG A 78 4.39 3.16 -20.32
CA ARG A 78 2.94 3.25 -20.12
C ARG A 78 2.60 4.38 -19.14
N PRO A 79 1.42 5.00 -19.28
CA PRO A 79 0.94 5.96 -18.29
C PRO A 79 0.60 5.25 -16.98
N ALA A 80 0.76 5.94 -15.85
CA ALA A 80 0.46 5.37 -14.54
C ALA A 80 -1.01 5.59 -14.13
N LEU A 81 -1.52 4.66 -13.31
CA LEU A 81 -2.59 4.97 -12.37
C LEU A 81 -1.94 5.51 -11.10
N ILE A 82 -2.49 6.59 -10.56
CA ILE A 82 -2.01 7.12 -9.28
C ILE A 82 -2.97 6.70 -8.20
N MET A 83 -2.43 6.26 -7.06
CA MET A 83 -3.21 6.13 -5.84
C MET A 83 -2.75 7.16 -4.82
N LEU A 84 -3.71 7.94 -4.33
CA LEU A 84 -3.49 8.86 -3.23
C LEU A 84 -3.59 8.10 -1.93
N ARG A 85 -2.46 8.07 -1.20
CA ARG A 85 -2.38 7.40 0.08
C ARG A 85 -3.02 8.31 1.14
N PRO A 86 -3.81 7.78 2.10
CA PRO A 86 -4.11 8.53 3.31
C PRO A 86 -2.82 8.83 4.10
N PHE A 87 -2.72 10.02 4.70
CA PHE A 87 -1.63 10.33 5.64
C PHE A 87 -1.75 9.56 6.97
N LYS A 88 -2.92 8.96 7.23
CA LYS A 88 -3.17 8.18 8.44
C LYS A 88 -2.98 6.70 8.17
N ASP A 89 -2.37 6.07 9.15
CA ASP A 89 -2.08 4.63 9.24
C ASP A 89 -3.33 3.82 9.65
N GLU A 90 -4.51 4.45 9.67
CA GLU A 90 -5.82 3.93 10.08
C GLU A 90 -6.93 4.62 9.26
N GLY A 91 -8.16 4.10 9.29
CA GLY A 91 -9.32 4.68 8.61
C GLY A 91 -9.78 3.88 7.39
N LEU A 92 -10.38 4.56 6.41
CA LEU A 92 -11.05 3.95 5.25
C LEU A 92 -10.11 3.21 4.28
N SER A 93 -8.80 3.44 4.34
CA SER A 93 -7.84 2.77 3.43
C SER A 93 -7.35 1.41 3.92
N PHE A 94 -7.87 0.99 5.08
CA PHE A 94 -7.62 -0.31 5.66
C PHE A 94 -8.94 -1.05 5.77
N PRO A 95 -8.97 -2.35 5.45
CA PRO A 95 -10.02 -3.21 5.95
C PRO A 95 -10.13 -3.03 7.47
N ILE A 96 -11.35 -3.04 8.02
CA ILE A 96 -11.51 -3.04 9.48
C ILE A 96 -10.73 -4.24 10.02
N SER A 97 -9.62 -3.97 10.70
CA SER A 97 -8.85 -5.00 11.36
C SER A 97 -9.59 -5.44 12.61
N THR A 98 -9.84 -6.74 12.75
CA THR A 98 -10.16 -7.34 14.04
C THR A 98 -8.98 -7.12 14.97
N MET A 99 -9.13 -6.33 16.03
CA MET A 99 -8.10 -6.25 17.07
C MET A 99 -7.95 -7.61 17.74
N THR A 100 -6.94 -8.36 17.33
CA THR A 100 -6.62 -9.68 17.88
C THR A 100 -5.77 -9.54 19.14
N GLY A 101 -6.44 -9.54 20.29
CA GLY A 101 -5.89 -9.99 21.58
C GLY A 101 -4.63 -9.30 22.14
N LYS A 102 -4.33 -9.62 23.40
CA LYS A 102 -3.10 -9.19 24.10
C LYS A 102 -1.88 -9.89 23.48
N GLY A 103 -1.39 -9.42 22.33
CA GLY A 103 -0.10 -9.92 21.80
C GLY A 103 0.22 -9.66 20.34
N GLY A 104 -0.74 -9.32 19.48
CA GLY A 104 -0.43 -9.10 18.07
C GLY A 104 -1.51 -8.34 17.32
N LYS A 105 -1.20 -7.13 16.85
CA LYS A 105 -2.00 -6.46 15.83
C LYS A 105 -1.77 -7.19 14.51
N TYR A 106 -2.67 -8.10 14.11
CA TYR A 106 -2.72 -8.54 12.71
C TYR A 106 -3.22 -7.35 11.89
N ARG A 107 -2.28 -6.56 11.38
CA ARG A 107 -2.57 -5.46 10.47
C ARG A 107 -2.79 -6.09 9.10
N ARG A 108 -4.01 -6.01 8.58
CA ARG A 108 -4.26 -6.45 7.21
C ARG A 108 -3.56 -5.54 6.21
N ALA A 109 -3.27 -6.13 5.05
CA ALA A 109 -2.81 -5.39 3.88
C ALA A 109 -3.79 -4.24 3.58
N SER A 110 -3.23 -3.09 3.22
CA SER A 110 -4.02 -1.96 2.75
C SER A 110 -4.75 -2.34 1.45
N PHE A 111 -5.86 -1.67 1.16
CA PHE A 111 -6.51 -1.72 -0.15
C PHE A 111 -5.57 -1.33 -1.31
N ILE A 112 -4.41 -0.71 -1.03
CA ILE A 112 -3.33 -0.49 -2.00
C ILE A 112 -2.95 -1.79 -2.73
N SER A 113 -2.85 -2.91 -2.01
CA SER A 113 -2.46 -4.19 -2.60
C SER A 113 -3.50 -4.70 -3.62
N ASP A 114 -4.79 -4.67 -3.25
CA ASP A 114 -5.90 -5.02 -4.15
C ASP A 114 -5.95 -4.10 -5.38
N ILE A 115 -5.77 -2.80 -5.17
CA ILE A 115 -5.75 -1.80 -6.25
C ILE A 115 -4.55 -1.99 -7.17
N ALA A 116 -3.39 -2.38 -6.62
CA ALA A 116 -2.19 -2.65 -7.41
C ALA A 116 -2.37 -3.89 -8.29
N ASP A 117 -3.01 -4.94 -7.78
CA ASP A 117 -3.36 -6.11 -8.57
C ASP A 117 -4.32 -5.75 -9.72
N VAL A 118 -5.33 -4.93 -9.43
CA VAL A 118 -6.27 -4.45 -10.45
C VAL A 118 -5.57 -3.58 -11.49
N ALA A 119 -4.71 -2.65 -11.07
CA ALA A 119 -3.94 -1.80 -11.97
C ALA A 119 -3.10 -2.65 -12.94
N LYS A 120 -2.42 -3.68 -12.41
CA LYS A 120 -1.65 -4.63 -13.20
C LYS A 120 -2.52 -5.40 -14.20
N GLN A 121 -3.69 -5.88 -13.78
CA GLN A 121 -4.66 -6.56 -14.66
C GLN A 121 -5.16 -5.64 -15.78
N CYS A 122 -5.39 -4.36 -15.47
CA CYS A 122 -5.73 -3.33 -16.44
C CYS A 122 -4.54 -2.88 -17.32
N GLY A 123 -3.32 -3.39 -17.08
CA GLY A 123 -2.14 -3.07 -17.88
C GLY A 123 -1.46 -1.75 -17.52
N PHE A 124 -1.73 -1.16 -16.35
CA PHE A 124 -1.13 0.10 -15.91
C PHE A 124 -0.22 -0.11 -14.69
N PRO A 125 0.96 0.55 -14.61
CA PRO A 125 1.71 0.63 -13.37
C PRO A 125 0.94 1.47 -12.33
N LEU A 126 0.92 1.02 -11.08
CA LEU A 126 0.39 1.81 -9.96
C LEU A 126 1.52 2.65 -9.34
N LEU A 127 1.34 3.97 -9.34
CA LEU A 127 2.18 4.92 -8.65
C LEU A 127 1.48 5.37 -7.36
N VAL A 128 2.10 5.10 -6.22
CA VAL A 128 1.62 5.56 -4.91
C VAL A 128 2.47 6.74 -4.48
N ILE A 129 1.84 7.88 -4.26
CA ILE A 129 2.54 9.06 -3.74
C ILE A 129 2.57 8.94 -2.21
N GLY A 130 3.78 8.93 -1.65
CA GLY A 130 4.00 8.75 -0.22
C GLY A 130 5.07 7.71 0.10
N ARG A 131 5.42 7.66 1.39
CA ARG A 131 6.21 6.54 1.92
C ARG A 131 5.34 5.28 1.93
N PRO A 132 5.93 4.08 1.79
CA PRO A 132 5.22 2.87 2.19
C PRO A 132 4.92 2.93 3.69
N MET A 133 3.99 2.10 4.14
CA MET A 133 3.69 1.98 5.57
C MET A 133 4.93 1.62 6.40
N ALA A 134 4.91 1.87 7.72
CA ALA A 134 6.05 1.54 8.59
C ALA A 134 6.38 0.03 8.63
N LYS A 135 5.40 -0.81 8.32
CA LYS A 135 5.51 -2.27 8.16
C LYS A 135 4.66 -2.66 6.95
N PRO A 136 5.08 -2.30 5.74
CA PRO A 136 4.33 -2.64 4.55
C PRO A 136 4.44 -4.15 4.35
N ASP A 137 3.40 -4.76 3.81
CA ASP A 137 3.52 -6.12 3.33
C ASP A 137 4.56 -6.15 2.19
N LEU A 138 5.35 -7.21 2.11
CA LEU A 138 6.27 -7.40 0.98
C LEU A 138 5.47 -7.41 -0.33
N GLU A 139 4.24 -7.94 -0.31
CA GLU A 139 3.35 -7.89 -1.47
C GLU A 139 2.97 -6.46 -1.87
N GLU A 140 2.74 -5.56 -0.91
CA GLU A 140 2.38 -4.16 -1.19
C GLU A 140 3.56 -3.42 -1.84
N LEU A 141 4.76 -3.58 -1.26
CA LEU A 141 5.99 -2.98 -1.78
C LEU A 141 6.34 -3.43 -3.19
N THR A 142 5.86 -4.61 -3.59
CA THR A 142 6.30 -5.26 -4.83
C THR A 142 5.35 -5.05 -6.00
N ARG A 143 4.14 -4.56 -5.71
CA ARG A 143 3.09 -4.34 -6.71
C ARG A 143 2.92 -2.87 -7.08
N ALA A 144 3.46 -1.94 -6.30
CA ALA A 144 3.34 -0.50 -6.53
C ALA A 144 4.69 0.21 -6.53
N VAL A 145 4.80 1.26 -7.35
CA VAL A 145 5.93 2.18 -7.36
C VAL A 145 5.65 3.27 -6.33
N TYR A 146 6.48 3.37 -5.30
CA TYR A 146 6.33 4.40 -4.28
C TYR A 146 7.18 5.61 -4.64
N PHE A 147 6.54 6.76 -4.76
CA PHE A 147 7.21 8.04 -4.92
C PHE A 147 7.22 8.81 -3.60
N GLN A 148 8.41 9.02 -3.03
CA GLN A 148 8.58 9.74 -1.78
C GLN A 148 9.00 11.18 -2.08
N ALA A 149 8.06 12.12 -2.02
CA ALA A 149 8.36 13.55 -2.02
C ALA A 149 8.70 14.01 -0.58
N LYS A 150 9.48 15.09 -0.46
CA LYS A 150 9.59 15.86 0.78
C LYS A 150 8.34 16.73 0.94
N ASP A 151 8.03 17.17 2.16
CA ASP A 151 6.84 17.99 2.42
C ASP A 151 6.82 19.28 1.56
N ASP A 152 7.98 19.88 1.30
CA ASP A 152 8.13 21.09 0.50
C ASP A 152 8.10 20.85 -1.02
N SER A 153 8.30 19.61 -1.48
CA SER A 153 8.16 19.20 -2.88
C SER A 153 6.86 18.43 -3.13
N TRP A 154 6.11 18.08 -2.08
CA TRP A 154 4.91 17.24 -2.13
C TRP A 154 3.88 17.76 -3.11
N VAL A 155 3.45 19.01 -2.95
CA VAL A 155 2.42 19.62 -3.80
C VAL A 155 2.85 19.64 -5.26
N PHE A 156 4.13 19.89 -5.54
CA PHE A 156 4.65 19.86 -6.90
C PHE A 156 4.61 18.44 -7.48
N ALA A 157 5.15 17.46 -6.76
CA ALA A 157 5.17 16.07 -7.18
C ALA A 157 3.75 15.53 -7.39
N PHE A 158 2.85 15.81 -6.44
CA PHE A 158 1.43 15.48 -6.54
C PHE A 158 0.81 16.08 -7.81
N ARG A 159 0.97 17.39 -8.06
CA ARG A 159 0.38 18.04 -9.24
C ARG A 159 0.93 17.46 -10.54
N ARG A 160 2.25 17.26 -10.65
CA ARG A 160 2.86 16.65 -11.84
C ARG A 160 2.34 15.25 -12.07
N ALA A 161 2.32 14.44 -11.01
CA ALA A 161 1.84 13.07 -11.09
C ALA A 161 0.35 13.04 -11.46
N ALA A 162 -0.49 13.81 -10.75
CA ALA A 162 -1.90 13.92 -11.05
C ALA A 162 -2.13 14.30 -12.51
N LEU A 163 -1.45 15.32 -13.05
CA LEU A 163 -1.53 15.71 -14.46
C LEU A 163 -1.08 14.59 -15.42
N ALA A 164 0.03 13.93 -15.11
CA ALA A 164 0.62 12.86 -15.90
C ALA A 164 -0.22 11.57 -15.98
N SER A 165 -1.01 11.31 -14.94
CA SER A 165 -1.69 10.02 -14.77
C SER A 165 -2.84 9.79 -15.74
N ARG A 166 -3.06 8.52 -16.06
CA ARG A 166 -4.25 8.06 -16.78
C ARG A 166 -5.51 8.26 -15.95
N ALA A 167 -5.44 7.90 -14.66
CA ALA A 167 -6.50 8.13 -13.69
C ALA A 167 -5.92 8.19 -12.27
N ILE A 168 -6.69 8.78 -11.37
CA ILE A 168 -6.33 9.00 -9.97
C ILE A 168 -7.31 8.23 -9.10
N ILE A 169 -6.84 7.22 -8.38
CA ILE A 169 -7.63 6.47 -7.41
C ILE A 169 -7.46 7.14 -6.05
N LEU A 170 -8.60 7.50 -5.46
CA LEU A 170 -8.67 8.23 -4.20
C LEU A 170 -9.50 7.45 -3.20
N ILE A 171 -8.94 7.24 -2.01
CA ILE A 171 -9.68 6.83 -0.82
C ILE A 171 -9.81 8.06 0.08
N PRO A 172 -11.02 8.62 0.28
CA PRO A 172 -11.20 9.78 1.11
C PRO A 172 -10.69 9.58 2.54
N SER A 173 -10.19 10.65 3.15
CA SER A 173 -9.63 10.67 4.51
C SER A 173 -9.91 12.03 5.17
N ASP A 174 -9.99 12.06 6.50
CA ASP A 174 -10.19 13.27 7.31
C ASP A 174 -8.87 14.03 7.60
N SER A 175 -7.79 13.68 6.89
CA SER A 175 -6.49 14.35 6.99
C SER A 175 -6.45 15.63 6.16
N THR A 176 -5.88 16.70 6.72
CA THR A 176 -5.70 17.99 6.05
C THR A 176 -4.94 17.90 4.73
N GLY A 177 -3.90 17.05 4.65
CA GLY A 177 -3.12 16.86 3.43
C GLY A 177 -3.96 16.33 2.25
N VAL A 178 -4.88 15.39 2.50
CA VAL A 178 -5.79 14.91 1.44
C VAL A 178 -6.75 16.01 1.01
N ALA A 179 -7.25 16.84 1.94
CA ALA A 179 -8.10 17.97 1.59
C ALA A 179 -7.40 18.99 0.66
N GLU A 180 -6.11 19.27 0.92
CA GLU A 180 -5.30 20.13 0.03
C GLU A 180 -5.11 19.51 -1.35
N GLU A 181 -4.84 18.21 -1.41
CA GLU A 181 -4.79 17.45 -2.68
C GLU A 181 -6.10 17.56 -3.44
N MET A 182 -7.25 17.45 -2.76
CA MET A 182 -8.57 17.52 -3.39
C MET A 182 -8.86 18.89 -3.97
N LEU A 183 -8.51 19.94 -3.23
CA LEU A 183 -8.61 21.31 -3.72
C LEU A 183 -7.77 21.47 -4.99
N HIS A 184 -6.58 20.88 -5.05
CA HIS A 184 -5.77 20.88 -6.27
C HIS A 184 -6.40 20.07 -7.41
N LEU A 185 -7.01 18.91 -7.16
CA LEU A 185 -7.73 18.18 -8.21
C LEU A 185 -8.89 19.01 -8.76
N SER A 186 -9.61 19.71 -7.89
CA SER A 186 -10.76 20.55 -8.25
C SER A 186 -10.35 21.80 -9.05
N ILE A 187 -9.34 22.54 -8.59
CA ILE A 187 -8.85 23.76 -9.26
C ILE A 187 -8.26 23.46 -10.64
N ASN A 188 -7.61 22.31 -10.81
CA ASN A 188 -6.97 21.93 -12.07
C ASN A 188 -7.89 21.06 -12.97
N GLU A 189 -9.19 20.98 -12.67
CA GLU A 189 -10.19 20.20 -13.44
C GLU A 189 -9.85 18.70 -13.61
N LEU A 190 -9.05 18.15 -12.69
CA LEU A 190 -8.61 16.75 -12.70
C LEU A 190 -9.63 15.81 -12.06
N THR A 191 -10.72 16.32 -11.48
CA THR A 191 -11.83 15.52 -10.93
C THR A 191 -12.45 14.59 -11.97
N SER A 192 -12.41 14.98 -13.25
CA SER A 192 -12.90 14.18 -14.38
C SER A 192 -12.16 12.85 -14.58
N LYS A 193 -10.90 12.74 -14.11
CA LYS A 193 -10.09 11.51 -14.15
C LYS A 193 -9.84 10.90 -12.77
N THR A 194 -10.51 11.40 -11.75
CA THR A 194 -10.47 10.84 -10.40
C THR A 194 -11.52 9.73 -10.27
N ILE A 195 -11.13 8.60 -9.70
CA ILE A 195 -11.99 7.52 -9.28
C ILE A 195 -11.95 7.52 -7.75
N VAL A 196 -13.07 7.85 -7.13
CA VAL A 196 -13.22 7.75 -5.68
C VAL A 196 -13.64 6.34 -5.32
N PHE A 197 -12.93 5.74 -4.37
CA PHE A 197 -13.23 4.42 -3.84
C PHE A 197 -13.88 4.54 -2.46
N MET A 198 -15.14 4.08 -2.39
CA MET A 198 -15.87 3.83 -1.16
C MET A 198 -15.74 2.35 -0.80
N PRO A 199 -15.05 2.02 0.30
CA PRO A 199 -14.86 0.62 0.70
C PRO A 199 -16.18 -0.04 1.07
N PRO A 200 -16.38 -1.32 0.72
CA PRO A 200 -17.57 -2.09 1.11
C PRO A 200 -17.55 -2.42 2.61
N THR A 201 -18.74 -2.61 3.18
CA THR A 201 -18.88 -3.18 4.51
C THR A 201 -18.45 -4.66 4.45
N PRO A 202 -17.47 -5.08 5.24
CA PRO A 202 -17.08 -6.48 5.30
C PRO A 202 -18.23 -7.38 5.77
N VAL A 203 -18.39 -8.53 5.14
CA VAL A 203 -19.31 -9.58 5.59
C VAL A 203 -18.57 -10.49 6.57
N GLU A 204 -19.11 -10.61 7.78
CA GLU A 204 -18.55 -11.46 8.82
C GLU A 204 -18.61 -12.93 8.43
N THR A 205 -17.46 -13.59 8.36
CA THR A 205 -17.41 -15.04 8.13
C THR A 205 -17.56 -15.84 9.42
N ARG A 206 -17.94 -17.12 9.31
CA ARG A 206 -17.99 -18.05 10.46
C ARG A 206 -16.65 -18.15 11.19
N VAL A 207 -15.54 -18.02 10.46
CA VAL A 207 -14.19 -18.08 11.03
C VAL A 207 -13.89 -16.82 11.85
N GLU A 208 -14.30 -15.66 11.38
CA GLU A 208 -14.11 -14.38 12.11
C GLU A 208 -14.93 -14.29 13.39
N LYS A 209 -16.16 -14.82 13.38
CA LYS A 209 -16.99 -14.94 14.60
C LYS A 209 -16.28 -15.65 15.73
N CYS A 210 -15.42 -16.62 15.41
CA CYS A 210 -14.67 -17.39 16.39
C CYS A 210 -13.37 -16.69 16.84
N LEU A 211 -12.84 -15.72 16.08
CA LEU A 211 -11.49 -15.19 16.27
C LEU A 211 -11.43 -13.82 16.98
N GLY A 212 -12.56 -13.15 17.23
CA GLY A 212 -12.52 -11.98 18.11
C GLY A 212 -13.85 -11.28 18.35
N PRO A 213 -14.10 -10.76 19.56
CA PRO A 213 -15.39 -10.16 19.96
C PRO A 213 -15.65 -8.72 19.44
N ASN A 214 -14.78 -8.15 18.61
CA ASN A 214 -14.78 -6.72 18.28
C ASN A 214 -14.89 -6.40 16.79
N PHE A 215 -15.48 -7.30 15.99
CA PHE A 215 -15.84 -6.95 14.61
C PHE A 215 -17.07 -6.03 14.63
N ASP A 216 -16.90 -4.79 14.17
CA ASP A 216 -17.98 -3.81 14.04
C ASP A 216 -18.14 -3.41 12.57
N PRO A 217 -19.11 -4.00 11.84
CA PRO A 217 -19.33 -3.68 10.44
C PRO A 217 -19.83 -2.24 10.20
N GLU A 218 -20.42 -1.59 11.20
CA GLU A 218 -20.89 -0.21 11.07
C GLU A 218 -19.73 0.80 11.20
N ARG A 219 -18.56 0.38 11.68
CA ARG A 219 -17.38 1.25 11.77
C ARG A 219 -16.95 1.84 10.41
N VAL A 220 -17.07 1.11 9.29
CA VAL A 220 -16.73 1.67 7.96
C VAL A 220 -17.64 2.85 7.64
N LYS A 221 -18.94 2.67 7.90
CA LYS A 221 -19.96 3.68 7.66
C LYS A 221 -19.75 4.91 8.54
N ASP A 222 -19.39 4.70 9.80
CA ASP A 222 -19.12 5.79 10.74
C ASP A 222 -17.88 6.60 10.34
N GLU A 223 -16.79 5.93 9.96
CA GLU A 223 -15.60 6.61 9.43
C GLU A 223 -15.92 7.33 8.11
N TRP A 224 -16.74 6.74 7.22
CA TRP A 224 -17.19 7.41 6.00
C TRP A 224 -18.00 8.68 6.30
N ASN A 225 -18.96 8.60 7.22
CA ASN A 225 -19.77 9.75 7.61
C ASN A 225 -18.89 10.85 8.23
N LYS A 226 -17.92 10.49 9.05
CA LYS A 226 -16.95 11.43 9.62
C LYS A 226 -16.12 12.13 8.54
N VAL A 227 -15.61 11.39 7.55
CA VAL A 227 -14.88 11.97 6.41
C VAL A 227 -15.80 12.88 5.59
N ARG A 228 -17.03 12.44 5.29
CA ARG A 228 -18.04 13.26 4.60
C ARG A 228 -18.31 14.56 5.34
N ASP A 229 -18.52 14.52 6.65
CA ASP A 229 -18.81 15.72 7.44
C ASP A 229 -17.62 16.66 7.53
N HIS A 230 -16.38 16.13 7.54
CA HIS A 230 -15.17 16.93 7.45
C HIS A 230 -15.08 17.65 6.10
N TRP A 231 -15.27 16.91 5.01
CA TRP A 231 -15.18 17.41 3.63
C TRP A 231 -16.29 18.40 3.29
N LYS A 232 -17.50 18.19 3.84
CA LYS A 232 -18.63 19.11 3.69
C LYS A 232 -18.33 20.50 4.22
N ARG A 233 -17.56 20.62 5.31
CA ARG A 233 -17.12 21.91 5.85
C ARG A 233 -16.16 22.66 4.92
N GLN A 234 -15.51 21.94 4.00
CA GLN A 234 -14.60 22.48 3.00
C GLN A 234 -15.29 22.71 1.64
N GLY A 235 -16.61 22.48 1.55
CA GLY A 235 -17.38 22.67 0.32
C GLY A 235 -17.43 21.44 -0.60
N PHE A 236 -16.94 20.28 -0.14
CA PHE A 236 -17.00 19.03 -0.91
C PHE A 236 -18.19 18.16 -0.48
N ASN A 237 -18.89 17.56 -1.44
CA ASN A 237 -20.12 16.81 -1.24
C ASN A 237 -19.93 15.31 -1.51
N LEU A 238 -19.33 14.57 -0.57
CA LEU A 238 -19.27 13.11 -0.69
C LEU A 238 -20.66 12.47 -0.58
N PRO A 239 -20.94 11.38 -1.33
CA PRO A 239 -22.22 10.68 -1.29
C PRO A 239 -22.49 9.99 0.05
N LEU A 240 -23.74 9.58 0.24
CA LEU A 240 -24.13 8.72 1.37
C LEU A 240 -23.41 7.37 1.26
N TYR A 241 -23.08 6.78 2.42
CA TYR A 241 -22.40 5.49 2.46
C TYR A 241 -23.28 4.37 1.89
N CYS A 242 -22.71 3.55 1.01
CA CYS A 242 -23.29 2.34 0.44
C CYS A 242 -22.65 1.10 1.08
N LYS A 243 -23.45 0.17 1.59
CA LYS A 243 -22.95 -1.05 2.26
C LYS A 243 -22.15 -1.95 1.33
N ASP A 244 -22.54 -2.02 0.06
CA ASP A 244 -21.83 -2.81 -0.94
C ASP A 244 -20.54 -2.12 -1.40
N GLY A 245 -20.27 -0.89 -0.95
CA GLY A 245 -19.19 -0.06 -1.48
C GLY A 245 -19.47 0.38 -2.93
N MET A 246 -18.67 1.32 -3.41
CA MET A 246 -18.75 1.76 -4.79
C MET A 246 -17.47 2.44 -5.26
N LEU A 247 -17.28 2.44 -6.57
CA LEU A 247 -16.34 3.33 -7.24
C LEU A 247 -17.15 4.38 -7.97
N TYR A 248 -16.72 5.64 -7.95
CA TYR A 248 -17.39 6.66 -8.74
C TYR A 248 -16.44 7.72 -9.28
N ILE A 249 -16.81 8.30 -10.42
CA ILE A 249 -16.17 9.50 -10.95
C ILE A 249 -16.89 10.72 -10.35
N PRO A 250 -16.18 11.65 -9.69
CA PRO A 250 -16.78 12.80 -9.04
C PRO A 250 -17.09 13.95 -10.03
N ASN A 251 -18.01 14.83 -9.63
CA ASN A 251 -18.08 16.21 -10.12
C ASN A 251 -16.98 17.07 -9.46
N ASN A 252 -16.90 18.36 -9.81
CA ASN A 252 -15.84 19.22 -9.29
C ASN A 252 -15.93 19.46 -7.76
N ASP A 253 -17.12 19.29 -7.19
CA ASP A 253 -17.40 19.36 -5.75
C ASP A 253 -17.32 17.97 -5.07
N PHE A 254 -16.82 16.94 -5.75
CA PHE A 254 -16.76 15.54 -5.28
C PHE A 254 -18.10 14.82 -5.10
N SER A 255 -19.22 15.42 -5.52
CA SER A 255 -20.49 14.71 -5.65
C SER A 255 -20.43 13.62 -6.72
N CYS A 256 -21.27 12.60 -6.58
CA CYS A 256 -21.26 11.45 -7.49
C CYS A 256 -21.79 11.86 -8.88
N ARG A 257 -20.98 11.63 -9.94
CA ARG A 257 -21.39 11.82 -11.34
C ARG A 257 -21.70 10.49 -12.04
N CYS A 258 -20.83 9.49 -11.83
CA CYS A 258 -20.96 8.17 -12.42
C CYS A 258 -20.51 7.12 -11.41
N GLU A 259 -21.43 6.35 -10.88
CA GLU A 259 -21.17 5.27 -9.91
C GLU A 259 -21.09 3.90 -10.57
N MET A 260 -20.33 3.02 -9.93
CA MET A 260 -20.21 1.59 -10.19
C MET A 260 -20.26 0.88 -8.83
N PRO A 261 -21.38 0.24 -8.47
CA PRO A 261 -21.47 -0.50 -7.21
C PRO A 261 -20.51 -1.68 -7.23
N LEU A 262 -19.90 -2.00 -6.09
CA LEU A 262 -19.08 -3.21 -5.94
C LEU A 262 -20.01 -4.36 -5.57
N ALA A 263 -20.82 -4.80 -6.53
CA ALA A 263 -21.76 -5.90 -6.31
C ALA A 263 -21.01 -7.19 -5.97
N GLY A 264 -21.07 -7.62 -4.70
CA GLY A 264 -20.46 -8.86 -4.24
C GLY A 264 -20.25 -8.89 -2.74
N THR A 265 -20.09 -10.10 -2.20
CA THR A 265 -19.74 -10.27 -0.78
C THR A 265 -18.24 -10.11 -0.60
N TYR A 266 -17.82 -9.01 0.00
CA TYR A 266 -16.45 -8.83 0.46
C TYR A 266 -16.25 -9.58 1.77
N SER A 267 -15.52 -10.70 1.70
CA SER A 267 -15.09 -11.43 2.88
C SER A 267 -13.79 -10.87 3.41
N LEU A 268 -13.74 -10.70 4.73
CA LEU A 268 -12.52 -10.42 5.45
C LEU A 268 -11.45 -11.54 5.22
N ALA A 269 -11.82 -12.79 4.94
CA ALA A 269 -10.87 -13.91 4.77
C ALA A 269 -9.88 -13.79 3.59
N GLY A 270 -9.91 -12.68 2.83
CA GLY A 270 -8.92 -12.37 1.81
C GLY A 270 -9.31 -12.80 0.40
N GLU A 271 -10.55 -13.26 0.20
CA GLU A 271 -11.07 -13.55 -1.14
C GLU A 271 -11.44 -12.25 -1.88
N PHE A 272 -10.42 -11.76 -2.58
CA PHE A 272 -10.36 -10.93 -3.78
C PHE A 272 -11.30 -9.74 -3.90
N LEU A 273 -11.11 -8.71 -3.05
CA LEU A 273 -11.59 -7.37 -3.38
C LEU A 273 -11.09 -6.93 -4.76
N ALA A 274 -9.88 -7.33 -5.16
CA ALA A 274 -9.37 -7.16 -6.51
C ALA A 274 -10.33 -7.67 -7.62
N ASN A 275 -11.02 -8.79 -7.41
CA ASN A 275 -11.97 -9.33 -8.39
C ASN A 275 -13.25 -8.47 -8.50
N LEU A 276 -13.67 -7.84 -7.40
CA LEU A 276 -14.79 -6.89 -7.39
C LEU A 276 -14.40 -5.55 -8.01
N LEU A 277 -13.17 -5.10 -7.75
CA LEU A 277 -12.64 -3.83 -8.23
C LEU A 277 -12.31 -3.87 -9.73
N HIS A 278 -11.76 -4.97 -10.24
CA HIS A 278 -11.30 -5.07 -11.63
C HIS A 278 -12.35 -4.67 -12.69
N PRO A 279 -13.56 -5.28 -12.75
CA PRO A 279 -14.54 -4.92 -13.76
C PRO A 279 -14.97 -3.45 -13.63
N SER A 280 -15.14 -2.95 -12.41
CA SER A 280 -15.58 -1.59 -12.12
C SER A 280 -14.51 -0.54 -12.49
N ILE A 281 -13.25 -0.76 -12.12
CA ILE A 281 -12.13 0.12 -12.50
C ILE A 281 -11.93 0.09 -14.01
N SER A 282 -11.89 -1.10 -14.63
CA SER A 282 -11.75 -1.24 -16.09
C SER A 282 -12.84 -0.46 -16.83
N HIS A 283 -14.10 -0.59 -16.39
CA HIS A 283 -15.21 0.16 -16.96
C HIS A 283 -15.09 1.67 -16.77
N LEU A 284 -14.74 2.15 -15.57
CA LEU A 284 -14.55 3.58 -15.34
C LEU A 284 -13.37 4.15 -16.15
N LEU A 285 -12.30 3.39 -16.36
CA LEU A 285 -11.17 3.81 -17.18
C LEU A 285 -11.54 4.03 -18.66
N THR A 286 -12.61 3.41 -19.16
CA THR A 286 -13.15 3.69 -20.51
C THR A 286 -13.86 5.05 -20.60
N LYS A 287 -14.31 5.59 -19.46
CA LYS A 287 -15.01 6.88 -19.37
C LYS A 287 -14.08 8.06 -19.08
N ILE A 288 -12.84 7.77 -18.70
CA ILE A 288 -11.82 8.78 -18.39
C ILE A 288 -11.07 9.15 -19.66
N TYR A 289 -11.00 10.45 -19.94
CA TYR A 289 -10.25 11.01 -21.05
C TYR A 289 -9.31 12.09 -20.50
N GLY A 290 -8.19 12.29 -21.18
CA GLY A 290 -7.20 13.28 -20.79
C GLY A 290 -5.82 12.88 -21.27
N ASP A 291 -4.99 13.90 -21.48
CA ASP A 291 -3.59 13.71 -21.78
C ASP A 291 -2.90 13.01 -20.59
N CYS A 292 -2.08 12.04 -20.92
CA CYS A 292 -1.25 11.33 -19.95
C CYS A 292 0.15 11.18 -20.52
N MET A 293 1.13 11.07 -19.63
CA MET A 293 2.52 10.86 -20.02
C MET A 293 3.01 9.50 -19.49
N PRO A 294 4.01 8.90 -20.14
CA PRO A 294 4.73 7.75 -19.60
C PRO A 294 5.20 7.98 -18.16
N ILE A 295 5.12 6.95 -17.32
CA ILE A 295 5.61 7.03 -15.93
C ILE A 295 7.10 7.35 -15.87
N SER A 296 7.90 6.87 -16.82
CA SER A 296 9.33 7.21 -16.94
C SER A 296 9.58 8.70 -17.10
N CYS A 297 8.82 9.38 -17.97
CA CYS A 297 8.90 10.84 -18.15
C CYS A 297 8.53 11.58 -16.87
N LEU A 298 7.44 11.16 -16.20
CA LEU A 298 7.01 11.75 -14.94
C LEU A 298 8.09 11.64 -13.86
N LEU A 299 8.68 10.45 -13.69
CA LEU A 299 9.73 10.22 -12.68
C LEU A 299 10.98 11.07 -12.97
N SER A 300 11.36 11.22 -14.24
CA SER A 300 12.49 12.07 -14.66
C SER A 300 12.23 13.55 -14.35
N GLU A 301 11.03 14.06 -14.64
CA GLU A 301 10.67 15.44 -14.34
C GLU A 301 10.69 15.74 -12.85
N ILE A 302 10.12 14.85 -12.03
CA ILE A 302 10.11 15.07 -10.59
C ILE A 302 11.53 14.99 -10.01
N SER A 303 12.35 14.03 -10.45
CA SER A 303 13.76 13.95 -10.03
C SER A 303 14.52 15.23 -10.36
N THR A 304 14.38 15.74 -11.59
CA THR A 304 15.02 16.98 -12.04
C THR A 304 14.62 18.17 -11.18
N TYR A 305 13.34 18.25 -10.79
CA TYR A 305 12.86 19.29 -9.89
C TYR A 305 13.50 19.18 -8.50
N GLU A 306 13.56 17.99 -7.91
CA GLU A 306 14.17 17.77 -6.60
C GLU A 306 15.66 18.09 -6.59
N ASP A 307 16.39 17.71 -7.64
CA ASP A 307 17.80 18.02 -7.81
C ASP A 307 18.03 19.54 -7.92
N SER A 308 17.20 20.25 -8.69
CA SER A 308 17.27 21.71 -8.82
C SER A 308 16.99 22.45 -7.51
N LYS A 309 16.14 21.89 -6.65
CA LYS A 309 15.86 22.41 -5.30
C LYS A 309 17.03 22.15 -4.36
N GLN A 310 17.68 20.99 -4.44
CA GLN A 310 18.85 20.68 -3.63
C GLN A 310 20.05 21.57 -4.00
N GLU A 311 20.30 21.82 -5.29
CA GLU A 311 21.35 22.75 -5.71
C GLU A 311 21.10 24.18 -5.24
N LYS A 312 19.85 24.63 -5.27
CA LYS A 312 19.47 25.95 -4.74
C LYS A 312 19.57 25.99 -3.22
N GLY A 313 19.10 24.95 -2.52
CA GLY A 313 19.23 24.85 -1.06
C GLY A 313 20.69 24.83 -0.60
N ALA A 314 21.56 24.10 -1.29
CA ALA A 314 23.01 24.07 -1.03
C ALA A 314 23.72 25.39 -1.37
N ARG A 315 23.15 26.22 -2.24
CA ARG A 315 23.66 27.59 -2.51
C ARG A 315 23.18 28.65 -1.51
N PHE A 316 22.23 28.33 -0.64
CA PHE A 316 21.67 29.27 0.35
C PHE A 316 22.21 29.09 1.78
N GLU A 317 23.19 28.21 2.00
CA GLU A 317 24.01 28.21 3.23
C GLU A 317 25.33 28.97 3.04
N TRP A 318 25.26 30.28 2.76
CA TRP A 318 26.33 31.22 3.06
C TRP A 318 25.75 32.62 3.28
N ARG A 319 25.35 32.90 4.53
CA ARG A 319 25.59 34.14 5.29
C ARG A 319 24.87 34.12 6.62
#